data_AF-A0A659Q5R0-F1
#
_entry.id   AF-A0A659Q5R0-F1
#
_cell.length_a   1.000
_cell.length_b   1.000
_cell.length_c   1.000
_cell.angle_alpha   90.00
_cell.angle_beta   90.00
_cell.angle_gamma   90.00
#
_symmetry.space_group_name_H-M   'P 1'
#
loop_
_entity.id
_entity.type
_entity.pdbx_description
1 polymer ?
#
loop_
_entity_poly.entity_id
_entity_poly.type
_entity_poly.pdbx_seq_one_letter_code
_entity_poly.pdbx_strand_id
1 'polypeptide(L)'
;SGDDVLTLSGANSYSGGTTISGGTLVASNVEALGSGNIDNYASLQLNASGQFVTANLTTHDNAITAIGAGSALRANTLTQEANSTLAVHLTDSNSGAIVTADRANLGGTLDITGIGNVAKSWTRDAYAYTLIDSDSAIDSDFAQFTVAGMDAKQVDFLTVDG
;
A
#
# COMPACT_ATOMS: atom_id res chain seq x y z
N SER A 1 -8.27 12.31 19.51
CA SER A 1 -8.58 11.80 18.17
C SER A 1 -9.43 12.83 17.46
N GLY A 2 -9.17 13.05 16.18
CA GLY A 2 -9.99 13.87 15.29
C GLY A 2 -9.87 13.29 13.90
N ASP A 3 -10.91 13.43 13.08
CA ASP A 3 -10.92 13.01 11.67
C ASP A 3 -10.07 13.95 10.79
N ASP A 4 -9.18 14.72 11.41
CA ASP A 4 -8.38 15.75 10.79
C ASP A 4 -7.30 15.15 9.90
N VAL A 5 -7.00 15.88 8.83
CA VAL A 5 -5.93 15.53 7.90
C VAL A 5 -4.70 16.38 8.22
N LEU A 6 -3.60 15.71 8.56
CA LEU A 6 -2.27 16.31 8.66
C LEU A 6 -1.47 15.97 7.39
N THR A 7 -1.03 16.99 6.66
CA THR A 7 -0.17 16.80 5.49
C THR A 7 1.27 17.18 5.83
N LEU A 8 2.20 16.25 5.64
CA LEU A 8 3.65 16.47 5.72
C LEU A 8 4.21 16.53 4.29
N SER A 9 4.57 17.73 3.86
CA SER A 9 5.08 18.02 2.50
C SER A 9 6.58 18.36 2.44
N GLY A 10 7.21 18.54 3.59
CA GLY A 10 8.64 18.81 3.72
C GLY A 10 9.42 17.57 4.17
N ALA A 11 10.73 17.58 3.93
CA ALA A 11 11.63 16.58 4.45
C ALA A 11 11.76 16.70 5.98
N ASN A 12 11.71 15.57 6.68
CA ASN A 12 11.91 15.48 8.13
C ASN A 12 13.05 14.51 8.43
N SER A 13 14.01 14.94 9.25
CA SER A 13 15.21 14.16 9.59
C SER A 13 15.15 13.51 10.98
N TYR A 14 13.97 13.43 11.60
CA TYR A 14 13.84 12.75 12.88
C TYR A 14 14.13 11.25 12.72
N SER A 15 14.84 10.70 13.69
CA SER A 15 15.16 9.26 13.76
C SER A 15 14.22 8.49 14.70
N GLY A 16 13.37 9.20 15.44
CA GLY A 16 12.30 8.60 16.25
C GLY A 16 11.21 7.97 15.37
N GLY A 17 10.34 7.17 16.00
CA GLY A 17 9.18 6.60 15.32
C GLY A 17 8.05 7.62 15.13
N THR A 18 7.13 7.27 14.23
CA THR A 18 5.89 8.00 13.97
C THR A 18 4.71 7.16 14.43
N THR A 19 3.96 7.66 15.40
CA THR A 19 2.70 7.03 15.85
C THR A 19 1.52 7.82 15.33
N ILE A 20 0.64 7.15 14.59
CA ILE A 20 -0.60 7.74 14.04
C ILE A 20 -1.76 7.19 14.86
N SER A 21 -2.17 7.93 15.89
CA SER A 21 -3.21 7.50 16.83
C SER A 21 -4.65 7.79 16.38
N GLY A 22 -4.83 8.52 15.28
CA GLY A 22 -6.13 9.00 14.80
C GLY A 22 -5.98 9.92 13.58
N GLY A 23 -7.09 10.17 12.89
CA GLY A 23 -7.11 11.03 11.70
C GLY A 23 -6.38 10.44 10.50
N THR A 24 -6.00 11.30 9.56
CA THR A 24 -5.22 10.91 8.38
C THR A 24 -3.90 11.66 8.34
N LEU A 25 -2.79 10.91 8.26
CA LEU A 25 -1.48 11.46 7.94
C LEU A 25 -1.20 11.28 6.44
N VAL A 26 -1.07 12.39 5.71
CA VAL A 26 -0.67 12.39 4.30
C VAL A 26 0.79 12.79 4.20
N ALA A 27 1.64 11.88 3.71
CA ALA A 27 3.01 12.18 3.37
C ALA A 27 3.10 12.49 1.87
N SER A 28 3.29 13.77 1.53
CA SER A 28 3.38 14.25 0.13
C SER A 28 4.80 14.58 -0.32
N ASN A 29 5.78 14.11 0.46
CA ASN A 29 7.20 14.09 0.14
C ASN A 29 7.80 12.79 0.66
N VAL A 30 8.65 12.11 -0.13
CA VAL A 30 9.23 10.81 0.24
C VAL A 30 10.10 10.84 1.49
N GLU A 31 10.60 12.02 1.88
CA GLU A 31 11.40 12.25 3.08
C GLU A 31 10.56 12.74 4.28
N ALA A 32 9.23 12.73 4.18
CA ALA A 32 8.36 13.33 5.20
C ALA A 32 8.25 12.54 6.52
N LEU A 33 8.53 11.23 6.52
CA LEU A 33 8.24 10.33 7.64
C LEU A 33 9.44 9.96 8.52
N GLY A 34 10.58 10.64 8.34
CA GLY A 34 11.83 10.27 9.02
C GLY A 34 12.27 8.85 8.65
N SER A 35 13.14 8.26 9.47
CA SER A 35 13.68 6.90 9.22
C SER A 35 13.29 5.86 10.27
N GLY A 36 12.51 6.24 11.29
CA GLY A 36 12.08 5.36 12.37
C GLY A 36 10.93 4.42 11.99
N ASN A 37 10.43 3.69 13.00
CA ASN A 37 9.24 2.85 12.86
C ASN A 37 7.98 3.71 12.65
N ILE A 38 6.98 3.14 12.00
CA ILE A 38 5.65 3.72 11.87
C ILE A 38 4.63 2.76 12.50
N ASP A 39 3.96 3.23 13.55
CA ASP A 39 2.86 2.54 14.21
C ASP A 39 1.54 3.24 13.85
N ASN A 40 0.80 2.64 12.92
CA ASN A 40 -0.39 3.24 12.34
C ASN A 40 -1.67 2.60 12.90
N TYR A 41 -2.38 3.34 13.75
CA TYR A 41 -3.70 2.97 14.31
C TYR A 41 -4.87 3.67 13.60
N ALA A 42 -4.61 4.40 12.52
CA ALA A 42 -5.62 5.17 11.79
C ALA A 42 -5.35 5.15 10.29
N SER A 43 -5.19 6.30 9.63
CA SER A 43 -4.92 6.38 8.20
C SER A 43 -3.57 6.99 7.89
N LEU A 44 -2.76 6.26 7.12
CA LEU A 44 -1.52 6.72 6.52
C LEU A 44 -1.67 6.73 5.00
N GLN A 45 -1.39 7.87 4.37
CA GLN A 45 -1.39 8.00 2.92
C GLN A 45 0.00 8.42 2.42
N LEU A 46 0.68 7.51 1.73
CA LEU A 46 1.93 7.77 1.02
C LEU A 46 1.57 8.30 -0.37
N ASN A 47 1.77 9.60 -0.62
CA ASN A 47 1.30 10.27 -1.81
C ASN A 47 2.37 11.19 -2.42
N ALA A 48 3.50 10.59 -2.79
CA ALA A 48 4.59 11.28 -3.46
C ALA A 48 5.26 10.34 -4.45
N SER A 49 5.59 10.84 -5.64
CA SER A 49 6.35 10.07 -6.61
C SER A 49 7.70 9.68 -6.04
N GLY A 50 8.02 8.38 -6.07
CA GLY A 50 9.27 7.84 -5.55
C GLY A 50 9.06 6.84 -4.40
N GLN A 51 10.13 6.52 -3.69
CA GLN A 51 10.13 5.49 -2.65
C GLN A 51 10.23 6.12 -1.26
N PHE A 52 9.24 5.86 -0.41
CA PHE A 52 9.29 6.10 1.02
C PHE A 52 10.15 5.02 1.68
N VAL A 53 11.01 5.40 2.62
CA VAL A 53 11.88 4.47 3.35
C VAL A 53 11.62 4.60 4.85
N THR A 54 11.29 3.50 5.51
CA THR A 54 11.03 3.42 6.95
C THR A 54 11.75 2.21 7.54
N ALA A 55 11.96 2.19 8.86
CA ALA A 55 12.51 1.01 9.53
C ALA A 55 11.48 -0.14 9.53
N ASN A 56 10.31 0.06 10.11
CA ASN A 56 9.22 -0.92 10.11
C ASN A 56 7.90 -0.18 9.98
N LEU A 57 6.92 -0.80 9.32
CA LEU A 57 5.56 -0.29 9.25
C LEU A 57 4.59 -1.34 9.77
N THR A 58 3.84 -0.99 10.81
CA THR A 58 2.71 -1.78 11.31
C THR A 58 1.42 -1.02 11.03
N THR A 59 0.50 -1.65 10.30
CA THR A 59 -0.88 -1.18 10.17
C THR A 59 -1.75 -2.03 11.09
N HIS A 60 -2.28 -1.40 12.12
CA HIS A 60 -3.08 -2.06 13.14
C HIS A 60 -4.50 -2.39 12.69
N ASP A 61 -5.23 -3.12 13.52
CA ASP A 61 -6.65 -3.41 13.34
C ASP A 61 -7.48 -2.17 12.96
N ASN A 62 -8.30 -2.30 11.92
CA ASN A 62 -9.11 -1.24 11.31
C ASN A 62 -8.34 -0.02 10.77
N ALA A 63 -7.00 -0.03 10.77
CA ALA A 63 -6.18 1.02 10.20
C ALA A 63 -5.91 0.79 8.70
N ILE A 64 -5.58 1.87 7.99
CA ILE A 64 -5.33 1.88 6.55
C ILE A 64 -3.95 2.45 6.29
N THR A 65 -3.16 1.72 5.50
CA THR A 65 -2.00 2.28 4.78
C THR A 65 -2.34 2.33 3.30
N ALA A 66 -2.38 3.52 2.73
CA ALA A 66 -2.60 3.75 1.31
C ALA A 66 -1.31 4.17 0.61
N ILE A 67 -0.96 3.47 -0.47
CA ILE A 67 0.16 3.79 -1.36
C ILE A 67 -0.42 4.36 -2.65
N GLY A 68 -0.22 5.66 -2.84
CA GLY A 68 -0.74 6.41 -3.98
C GLY A 68 -0.01 6.12 -5.28
N ALA A 69 -0.57 6.63 -6.38
CA ALA A 69 0.01 6.47 -7.71
C ALA A 69 1.45 6.98 -7.75
N GLY A 70 2.36 6.20 -8.34
CA GLY A 70 3.79 6.55 -8.43
C GLY A 70 4.57 6.48 -7.11
N SER A 71 3.92 6.13 -5.99
CA SER A 71 4.57 5.93 -4.70
C SER A 71 4.99 4.46 -4.55
N ALA A 72 6.09 4.23 -3.83
CA ALA A 72 6.53 2.92 -3.38
C ALA A 72 6.96 2.98 -1.91
N LEU A 73 6.94 1.85 -1.23
CA LEU A 73 7.38 1.71 0.16
C LEU A 73 8.55 0.74 0.25
N ARG A 74 9.59 1.12 0.99
CA ARG A 74 10.63 0.21 1.47
C ARG A 74 10.66 0.21 2.99
N ALA A 75 10.53 -0.98 3.58
CA ALA A 75 10.58 -1.19 5.02
C ALA A 75 11.45 -2.41 5.34
N ASN A 76 12.01 -2.53 6.54
CA ASN A 76 12.61 -3.81 6.95
C ASN A 76 11.50 -4.83 7.19
N THR A 77 10.46 -4.44 7.94
CA THR A 77 9.27 -5.27 8.16
C THR A 77 8.01 -4.51 7.78
N LEU A 78 7.18 -5.11 6.92
CA LEU A 78 5.78 -4.73 6.75
C LEU A 78 4.91 -5.69 7.59
N THR A 79 4.09 -5.15 8.49
CA THR A 79 3.08 -5.92 9.21
C THR A 79 1.69 -5.34 8.91
N GLN A 80 0.80 -6.19 8.42
CA GLN A 80 -0.64 -5.92 8.31
C GLN A 80 -1.36 -6.79 9.33
N GLU A 81 -1.97 -6.18 10.34
CA GLU A 81 -2.75 -6.92 11.33
C GLU A 81 -4.08 -7.40 10.75
N ALA A 82 -4.82 -8.22 11.51
CA ALA A 82 -6.18 -8.59 11.14
C ALA A 82 -7.03 -7.33 10.94
N ASN A 83 -7.92 -7.36 9.93
CA ASN A 83 -8.83 -6.25 9.58
C ASN A 83 -8.15 -4.92 9.21
N SER A 84 -6.82 -4.84 9.10
CA SER A 84 -6.17 -3.68 8.50
C SER A 84 -6.38 -3.67 6.98
N THR A 85 -6.10 -2.54 6.33
CA THR A 85 -6.11 -2.44 4.86
C THR A 85 -4.79 -1.90 4.34
N LEU A 86 -4.18 -2.66 3.43
CA LEU A 86 -3.16 -2.14 2.51
C LEU A 86 -3.85 -1.76 1.20
N ALA A 87 -4.02 -0.46 0.96
CA ALA A 87 -4.57 0.07 -0.27
C ALA A 87 -3.44 0.47 -1.22
N VAL A 88 -3.48 0.02 -2.47
CA VAL A 88 -2.45 0.28 -3.48
C VAL A 88 -3.07 0.80 -4.76
N HIS A 89 -2.54 1.89 -5.27
CA HIS A 89 -2.90 2.42 -6.58
C HIS A 89 -1.89 1.98 -7.64
N LEU A 90 -2.32 1.07 -8.51
CA LEU A 90 -1.52 0.62 -9.66
C LEU A 90 -1.79 1.50 -10.88
N THR A 91 -0.76 1.65 -11.70
CA THR A 91 -0.75 2.39 -12.96
C THR A 91 -0.10 1.53 -14.04
N ASP A 92 -0.26 1.90 -15.30
CA ASP A 92 0.41 1.24 -16.43
C ASP A 92 1.94 1.40 -16.43
N SER A 93 2.46 2.29 -15.58
CA SER A 93 3.87 2.67 -15.51
C SER A 93 4.61 2.07 -14.32
N ASN A 94 3.96 1.23 -13.51
CA ASN A 94 4.64 0.54 -12.40
C ASN A 94 5.62 -0.51 -12.96
N SER A 95 6.92 -0.26 -12.84
CA SER A 95 8.01 -1.10 -13.36
C SER A 95 8.77 -1.88 -12.29
N GLY A 96 8.29 -1.85 -11.04
CA GLY A 96 8.90 -2.54 -9.90
C GLY A 96 7.87 -2.82 -8.80
N ALA A 97 8.36 -3.41 -7.70
CA ALA A 97 7.54 -3.70 -6.54
C ALA A 97 6.98 -2.42 -5.92
N ILE A 98 5.70 -2.45 -5.53
CA ILE A 98 5.08 -1.32 -4.81
C ILE A 98 5.58 -1.28 -3.37
N VAL A 99 5.71 -2.44 -2.75
CA VAL A 99 6.32 -2.64 -1.44
C VAL A 99 7.54 -3.53 -1.61
N THR A 100 8.68 -3.08 -1.10
CA THR A 100 9.85 -3.92 -0.87
C THR A 100 10.05 -4.05 0.63
N ALA A 101 10.19 -5.28 1.15
CA ALA A 101 10.49 -5.47 2.56
C ALA A 101 11.34 -6.69 2.87
N ASP A 102 12.25 -6.60 3.85
CA ASP A 102 13.03 -7.79 4.25
C ASP A 102 12.11 -8.91 4.76
N ARG A 103 10.99 -8.53 5.41
CA ARG A 103 9.93 -9.43 5.86
C ARG A 103 8.56 -8.80 5.67
N ALA A 104 7.58 -9.61 5.30
CA ALA A 104 6.17 -9.23 5.27
C ALA A 104 5.34 -10.23 6.10
N ASN A 105 4.54 -9.71 7.03
CA ASN A 105 3.50 -10.46 7.74
C ASN A 105 2.15 -9.92 7.31
N LEU A 106 1.37 -10.74 6.61
CA LEU A 106 0.16 -10.31 5.92
C LEU A 106 -1.10 -10.82 6.63
N GLY A 107 -1.99 -9.87 6.87
CA GLY A 107 -3.34 -10.06 7.38
C GLY A 107 -4.26 -9.01 6.77
N GLY A 108 -5.52 -9.00 7.18
CA GLY A 108 -6.46 -7.97 6.76
C GLY A 108 -6.80 -8.01 5.27
N THR A 109 -6.94 -6.84 4.66
CA THR A 109 -7.40 -6.66 3.27
C THR A 109 -6.30 -6.04 2.41
N LEU A 110 -6.11 -6.61 1.23
CA LEU A 110 -5.41 -5.94 0.14
C LEU A 110 -6.44 -5.32 -0.81
N ASP A 111 -6.40 -4.01 -0.96
CA ASP A 111 -7.25 -3.27 -1.89
C ASP A 111 -6.43 -2.66 -3.02
N ILE A 112 -6.67 -3.08 -4.26
CA ILE A 112 -5.99 -2.59 -5.45
C ILE A 112 -6.91 -1.67 -6.24
N THR A 113 -6.43 -0.48 -6.59
CA THR A 113 -7.12 0.48 -7.46
C THR A 113 -6.27 0.84 -8.69
N GLY A 114 -6.81 1.65 -9.60
CA GLY A 114 -6.06 2.24 -10.72
C GLY A 114 -5.95 1.39 -11.99
N ILE A 115 -6.27 0.10 -11.93
CA ILE A 115 -6.30 -0.81 -13.11
C ILE A 115 -7.63 -0.84 -13.89
N GLY A 116 -8.52 0.13 -13.64
CA GLY A 116 -9.90 0.14 -14.15
C GLY A 116 -10.10 0.58 -15.61
N ASN A 117 -9.05 0.94 -16.36
CA ASN A 117 -9.15 1.38 -17.76
C ASN A 117 -8.28 0.54 -18.70
N VAL A 118 -8.66 -0.71 -18.93
CA VAL A 118 -8.19 -1.46 -20.11
C VAL A 118 -8.92 -0.95 -21.36
N ALA A 119 -8.68 0.31 -21.73
CA ALA A 119 -9.19 0.90 -22.97
C ALA A 119 -8.42 0.44 -24.21
N LYS A 120 -7.36 -0.37 -24.05
CA LYS A 120 -6.59 -0.94 -25.15
C LYS A 120 -7.13 -2.32 -25.51
N SER A 121 -7.54 -2.42 -26.78
CA SER A 121 -7.84 -3.66 -27.50
C SER A 121 -6.89 -4.79 -27.10
N TRP A 122 -7.45 -5.92 -26.67
CA TRP A 122 -6.83 -7.23 -26.40
C TRP A 122 -5.38 -7.38 -26.88
N THR A 123 -4.43 -6.79 -26.16
CA THR A 123 -3.03 -7.19 -26.28
C THR A 123 -2.91 -8.47 -25.47
N ARG A 124 -2.38 -9.53 -26.09
CA ARG A 124 -2.24 -10.85 -25.46
C ARG A 124 -1.22 -10.86 -24.29
N ASP A 125 -0.54 -9.74 -24.08
CA ASP A 125 0.43 -9.55 -23.01
C ASP A 125 -0.31 -9.12 -21.75
N ALA A 126 -0.39 -10.03 -20.79
CA ALA A 126 -0.91 -9.70 -19.46
C ALA A 126 0.02 -8.68 -18.79
N TYR A 127 -0.56 -7.64 -18.20
CA TYR A 127 0.18 -6.77 -17.29
C TYR A 127 0.51 -7.56 -16.02
N ALA A 128 1.80 -7.78 -15.76
CA ALA A 128 2.28 -8.41 -14.54
C ALA A 128 2.82 -7.33 -13.60
N TYR A 129 2.32 -7.32 -12.37
CA TYR A 129 2.77 -6.40 -11.32
C TYR A 129 3.29 -7.21 -10.13
N THR A 130 4.49 -6.88 -9.66
CA THR A 130 4.93 -7.30 -8.33
C THR A 130 4.37 -6.29 -7.33
N LEU A 131 3.51 -6.75 -6.43
CA LEU A 131 2.95 -5.89 -5.41
C LEU A 131 3.89 -5.78 -4.21
N ILE A 132 4.26 -6.93 -3.65
CA ILE A 132 5.15 -7.06 -2.51
C ILE A 132 6.32 -7.93 -2.95
N ASP A 133 7.52 -7.40 -2.80
CA ASP A 133 8.78 -8.11 -2.98
C ASP A 133 9.44 -8.25 -1.60
N SER A 134 9.69 -9.49 -1.17
CA SER A 134 10.29 -9.75 0.14
C SER A 134 11.49 -10.66 0.07
N ASP A 135 12.56 -10.27 0.77
CA ASP A 135 13.81 -11.05 0.83
C ASP A 135 13.66 -12.33 1.66
N SER A 136 12.66 -12.37 2.56
CA SER A 136 12.28 -13.55 3.34
C SER A 136 10.98 -14.16 2.81
N ALA A 137 10.66 -15.37 3.28
CA ALA A 137 9.31 -15.90 3.11
C ALA A 137 8.28 -14.92 3.68
N ILE A 138 7.19 -14.72 2.95
CA ILE A 138 6.02 -13.99 3.43
C ILE A 138 5.31 -14.84 4.47
N ASP A 139 5.08 -14.27 5.64
CA ASP A 139 4.33 -14.91 6.71
C ASP A 139 2.83 -14.63 6.51
N SER A 140 2.00 -15.69 6.42
CA SER A 140 0.55 -15.62 6.24
C SER A 140 0.08 -15.00 4.91
N ASP A 141 -1.23 -14.92 4.71
CA ASP A 141 -1.91 -14.34 3.55
C ASP A 141 -2.86 -13.19 3.96
N PHE A 142 -3.16 -12.29 3.02
CA PHE A 142 -4.30 -11.40 3.17
C PHE A 142 -5.59 -12.20 3.33
N ALA A 143 -6.43 -11.81 4.28
CA ALA A 143 -7.72 -12.45 4.50
C ALA A 143 -8.71 -12.11 3.37
N GLN A 144 -8.62 -10.90 2.80
CA GLN A 144 -9.48 -10.42 1.71
C GLN A 144 -8.66 -9.74 0.61
N PHE A 145 -9.18 -9.78 -0.62
CA PHE A 145 -8.56 -9.16 -1.78
C PHE A 145 -9.62 -8.48 -2.65
N THR A 146 -9.47 -7.17 -2.87
CA THR A 146 -10.34 -6.35 -3.72
C THR A 146 -9.55 -5.72 -4.86
N VAL A 147 -10.17 -5.64 -6.03
CA VAL A 147 -9.62 -5.04 -7.25
C VAL A 147 -10.63 -4.07 -7.84
N ALA A 148 -10.21 -2.82 -8.02
CA ALA A 148 -11.05 -1.70 -8.41
C ALA A 148 -12.32 -1.58 -7.55
N GLY A 149 -12.23 -1.92 -6.27
CA GLY A 149 -13.37 -1.95 -5.35
C GLY A 149 -14.32 -3.14 -5.53
N MET A 150 -14.03 -4.09 -6.41
CA MET A 150 -14.76 -5.36 -6.56
C MET A 150 -14.04 -6.48 -5.81
N ASP A 151 -14.77 -7.34 -5.10
CA ASP A 151 -14.21 -8.55 -4.49
C ASP A 151 -13.69 -9.48 -5.60
N ALA A 152 -12.49 -10.03 -5.42
CA ALA A 152 -11.89 -10.97 -6.38
C ALA A 152 -12.75 -12.22 -6.66
N LYS A 153 -13.62 -12.61 -5.72
CA LYS A 153 -14.58 -13.71 -5.87
C LYS A 153 -15.81 -13.34 -6.70
N GLN A 154 -16.05 -12.04 -6.93
CA GLN A 154 -17.18 -11.52 -7.69
C GLN A 154 -16.81 -11.14 -9.14
N VAL A 155 -15.53 -11.03 -9.45
CA VAL A 155 -15.05 -10.77 -10.81
C VAL A 155 -14.92 -12.07 -11.60
N ASP A 156 -15.90 -12.35 -12.44
CA ASP A 156 -15.76 -13.29 -13.56
C ASP A 156 -14.90 -12.61 -14.64
N PHE A 157 -13.61 -12.93 -14.71
CA PHE A 157 -12.69 -12.32 -15.68
C PHE A 157 -12.98 -12.76 -17.13
N LEU A 158 -14.02 -13.55 -17.38
CA LEU A 158 -14.31 -14.12 -18.69
C LEU A 158 -15.83 -14.23 -18.98
N THR A 159 -16.47 -13.15 -19.44
CA THR A 159 -17.73 -13.31 -20.20
C THR A 159 -17.38 -13.69 -21.63
N VAL A 160 -17.52 -14.97 -21.98
CA VAL A 160 -17.47 -15.45 -23.37
C VAL A 160 -18.89 -15.53 -23.89
N ASP A 161 -19.33 -14.53 -24.65
CA ASP A 161 -20.54 -14.66 -25.46
C ASP A 161 -20.20 -15.40 -26.76
N GLY A 162 -21.00 -16.43 -27.07
CA GLY A 162 -20.94 -17.22 -28.31
C GLY A 162 -21.81 -16.67 -29.42
#